data_AF-A0A3A5JH37-F1
#
_entry.id   AF-A0A3A5JH37-F1
#
_cell.length_a   1.000
_cell.length_b   1.000
_cell.length_c   1.000
_cell.angle_alpha   90.00
_cell.angle_beta   90.00
_cell.angle_gamma   90.00
#
_symmetry.space_group_name_H-M   'P 1'
#
loop_
_entity.id
_entity.type
_entity.pdbx_description
1 polymer ?
#
loop_
_entity_poly.entity_id
_entity_poly.type
_entity_poly.pdbx_seq_one_letter_code
_entity_poly.pdbx_strand_id
1 'polypeptide(L)' 'MANTQLISQYAKLERWVDQLSHAQYSIVMGALFATVWTIMEATLGNQPIWMALFFGLFGGTINGALAYFWRK' A
#
# COMPACT_ATOMS: atom_id res chain seq x y z
N MET A 1 25.07 -6.15 -31.23
CA MET A 1 25.35 -6.13 -29.78
C MET A 1 24.59 -5.03 -29.02
N ALA A 2 24.23 -3.89 -29.65
CA ALA A 2 23.40 -2.84 -29.01
C ALA A 2 21.98 -3.29 -28.62
N ASN A 3 21.39 -4.23 -29.35
CA ASN A 3 20.01 -4.69 -29.14
C ASN A 3 19.84 -5.47 -27.81
N THR A 4 20.86 -6.24 -27.40
CA THR A 4 20.84 -7.03 -26.16
C THR A 4 20.91 -6.15 -24.91
N GLN A 5 21.64 -5.03 -24.98
CA GLN A 5 21.68 -4.04 -23.89
C GLN A 5 20.33 -3.34 -23.73
N LEU A 6 19.67 -2.93 -24.81
CA LEU A 6 18.33 -2.36 -24.78
C LEU A 6 17.33 -3.33 -24.15
N ILE A 7 17.27 -4.58 -24.61
CA ILE A 7 16.39 -5.62 -24.05
C ILE A 7 16.63 -5.80 -22.53
N SER A 8 17.90 -5.80 -22.10
CA SER A 8 18.23 -5.89 -20.66
C SER A 8 17.76 -4.69 -19.83
N GLN A 9 17.72 -3.49 -20.42
CA GLN A 9 17.23 -2.29 -19.76
C GLN A 9 15.70 -2.30 -19.66
N TYR A 10 14.99 -2.73 -20.71
CA TYR A 10 13.54 -2.93 -20.67
C TYR A 10 13.14 -3.95 -19.59
N ALA A 11 13.82 -5.09 -19.51
CA ALA A 11 13.55 -6.10 -18.47
C ALA A 11 13.80 -5.59 -17.04
N LYS A 12 14.75 -4.65 -16.85
CA LYS A 12 14.93 -3.99 -15.55
C LYS A 12 13.79 -3.01 -15.26
N LEU A 13 13.37 -2.23 -16.26
CA LEU A 13 12.28 -1.28 -16.13
C LEU A 13 10.97 -1.98 -15.77
N GLU A 14 10.63 -3.08 -16.45
CA GLU A 14 9.45 -3.90 -16.15
C GLU A 14 9.43 -4.37 -14.69
N ARG A 15 10.57 -4.88 -14.18
CA ARG A 15 10.67 -5.26 -12.76
C ARG A 15 10.48 -4.08 -11.80
N TRP A 16 10.98 -2.90 -12.15
CA TRP A 16 10.79 -1.70 -11.32
C TRP A 16 9.33 -1.27 -11.30
N VAL A 17 8.65 -1.30 -12.45
CA VAL A 17 7.22 -0.99 -12.56
C VAL A 17 6.39 -1.99 -11.76
N ASP A 18 6.68 -3.28 -11.87
CA ASP A 18 6.00 -4.32 -11.07
C ASP A 18 6.22 -4.11 -9.58
N GLN A 19 7.44 -3.78 -9.15
CA GLN A 19 7.68 -3.50 -7.73
C GLN A 19 6.90 -2.28 -7.23
N LEU A 20 6.81 -1.22 -8.03
CA LEU A 20 6.04 -0.02 -7.73
C LEU A 20 4.54 -0.30 -7.67
N SER A 21 4.01 -1.09 -8.61
CA SER A 21 2.58 -1.44 -8.64
C SER A 21 2.19 -2.28 -7.43
N HIS A 22 3.02 -3.25 -7.02
CA HIS A 22 2.82 -4.03 -5.81
C HIS A 22 2.89 -3.17 -4.53
N ALA A 23 3.78 -2.18 -4.50
CA ALA A 23 3.88 -1.24 -3.38
C ALA A 23 2.60 -0.41 -3.24
N GLN A 24 2.13 0.17 -4.35
CA GLN A 24 0.87 0.91 -4.38
C GLN A 24 -0.30 0.04 -3.95
N TYR A 25 -0.39 -1.19 -4.46
CA TYR A 25 -1.47 -2.10 -4.11
C TYR A 25 -1.48 -2.44 -2.61
N SER A 26 -0.32 -2.71 -2.02
CA SER A 26 -0.17 -2.97 -0.58
C SER A 26 -0.60 -1.76 0.26
N ILE A 27 -0.20 -0.55 -0.16
CA ILE A 27 -0.57 0.70 0.52
C ILE A 27 -2.09 0.93 0.45
N VAL A 28 -2.69 0.79 -0.73
CA VAL A 28 -4.14 0.99 -0.94
C VAL A 28 -4.93 -0.03 -0.14
N MET A 29 -4.53 -1.31 -0.16
CA MET A 29 -5.20 -2.36 0.61
C MET A 29 -5.06 -2.16 2.12
N GLY A 30 -3.88 -1.74 2.59
CA GLY A 30 -3.67 -1.39 4.00
C GLY A 30 -4.56 -0.23 4.46
N ALA A 31 -4.66 0.82 3.64
CA ALA A 31 -5.53 1.97 3.89
C ALA A 31 -7.01 1.58 3.93
N LEU A 32 -7.48 0.79 2.95
CA LEU A 32 -8.86 0.31 2.90
C LEU A 32 -9.21 -0.55 4.12
N PHE A 33 -8.37 -1.54 4.44
CA PHE A 33 -8.62 -2.44 5.56
C PHE A 33 -8.69 -1.69 6.90
N ALA A 34 -7.71 -0.83 7.17
CA ALA A 34 -7.68 -0.07 8.41
C ALA A 34 -8.86 0.91 8.50
N THR A 35 -9.28 1.52 7.38
CA THR A 35 -10.46 2.40 7.36
C THR A 35 -11.75 1.65 7.66
N VAL A 36 -11.95 0.47 7.07
CA VAL A 36 -13.12 -0.36 7.37
C VAL A 36 -13.13 -0.79 8.84
N TRP A 37 -11.97 -1.22 9.35
CA TRP A 37 -11.82 -1.62 10.75
C TRP A 37 -12.14 -0.47 11.71
N THR A 38 -11.57 0.72 11.50
CA THR A 38 -11.80 1.86 12.40
C THR A 38 -13.22 2.38 12.32
N ILE A 39 -13.88 2.33 11.15
CA ILE A 39 -15.31 2.64 11.00
C ILE A 39 -16.15 1.64 11.79
N MET A 40 -15.84 0.34 11.70
CA MET A 40 -16.52 -0.69 12.50
C MET A 40 -16.39 -0.38 14.01
N GLU A 41 -15.18 -0.11 14.50
CA GLU A 41 -14.93 0.30 15.89
C GLU A 41 -15.73 1.56 16.28
N ALA A 42 -15.88 2.52 15.36
CA ALA A 42 -16.69 3.71 15.61
C ALA A 42 -18.18 3.40 15.68
N THR A 43 -18.69 2.50 14.83
CA THR A 43 -20.09 2.04 14.90
C THR A 43 -20.41 1.24 16.15
N LEU A 44 -19.41 0.59 16.75
CA LEU A 44 -19.52 -0.08 18.04
C LEU A 44 -19.46 0.87 19.24
N GLY A 45 -19.22 2.16 19.00
CA GLY A 45 -19.16 3.19 20.04
C GLY A 45 -17.80 3.32 20.74
N ASN A 46 -16.77 2.60 20.27
CA ASN A 46 -15.44 2.63 20.90
C ASN A 46 -14.67 3.93 20.60
N GLN A 47 -14.99 4.62 19.50
CA GLN A 47 -14.35 5.87 19.13
C GLN A 47 -15.22 6.71 18.18
N PRO A 48 -14.99 8.03 18.08
CA PRO A 48 -15.71 8.86 17.13
C PRO A 48 -15.27 8.65 15.67
N ILE A 49 -16.22 8.81 14.73
CA ILE A 49 -16.03 8.51 13.29
C ILE A 49 -14.90 9.35 12.64
N TRP A 50 -14.76 10.64 12.98
CA TRP A 50 -13.71 11.48 12.41
C TRP A 50 -12.30 11.00 12.81
N MET A 51 -12.16 10.52 14.04
CA MET A 51 -10.93 9.97 14.56
C MET A 51 -10.64 8.60 13.90
N ALA A 52 -11.68 7.78 13.74
CA ALA A 52 -11.59 6.52 13.00
C ALA A 52 -11.13 6.70 11.55
N LEU A 53 -11.68 7.68 10.83
CA LEU A 53 -11.27 7.98 9.45
C LEU A 53 -9.81 8.44 9.38
N PHE A 54 -9.38 9.29 10.31
CA PHE A 54 -7.99 9.72 10.38
C PHE A 54 -7.04 8.53 10.62
N PHE A 55 -7.27 7.72 11.66
CA PHE A 55 -6.42 6.56 11.96
C PHE A 55 -6.49 5.46 10.89
N GLY A 56 -7.66 5.26 10.29
CA GLY A 56 -7.87 4.28 9.24
C GLY A 56 -7.09 4.62 7.97
N LEU A 57 -7.22 5.86 7.50
CA LEU A 57 -6.51 6.30 6.29
C LEU A 57 -5.02 6.47 6.53
N PHE A 58 -4.62 7.22 7.56
CA PHE A 58 -3.21 7.49 7.82
C PHE A 58 -2.47 6.24 8.32
N GLY A 59 -3.03 5.56 9.32
CA GLY A 59 -2.45 4.35 9.90
C GLY A 59 -2.44 3.18 8.92
N GLY A 60 -3.50 3.02 8.12
CA GLY A 60 -3.56 1.99 7.09
C GLY A 60 -2.57 2.20 5.94
N THR A 61 -2.36 3.45 5.53
CA THR A 61 -1.34 3.79 4.52
C THR A 61 0.07 3.44 5.02
N ILE A 62 0.37 3.79 6.28
CA ILE A 62 1.67 3.49 6.92
C ILE A 62 1.84 1.97 7.07
N ASN A 63 0.82 1.25 7.56
CA ASN A 63 0.87 -0.21 7.70
C ASN A 63 1.01 -0.91 6.34
N GLY A 64 0.30 -0.47 5.31
CA GLY A 64 0.42 -1.02 3.96
C GLY A 64 1.80 -0.79 3.34
N ALA A 65 2.43 0.36 3.64
CA ALA A 65 3.81 0.64 3.26
C ALA A 65 4.80 -0.26 4.03
N LEU A 66 4.66 -0.36 5.35
CA LEU A 66 5.49 -1.23 6.19
C LEU A 66 5.39 -2.69 5.77
N ALA A 67 4.18 -3.19 5.49
CA ALA A 67 3.95 -4.55 5.03
C ALA A 67 4.65 -4.85 3.70
N TYR A 68 4.77 -3.87 2.81
CA TYR A 68 5.53 -4.01 1.57
C TYR A 68 7.04 -4.04 1.83
N PHE A 69 7.56 -3.12 2.64
CA PHE A 69 8.99 -3.02 2.92
C PHE A 69 9.53 -4.16 3.78
N TRP A 70 8.73 -4.73 4.69
CA TRP A 70 9.10 -5.91 5.49
C TRP A 70 9.11 -7.21 4.70
N ARG A 71 8.51 -7.24 3.51
CA ARG A 71 8.46 -8.44 2.66
C ARG A 71 9.61 -8.51 1.65
N LYS A 72 10.41 -7.46 1.52
CA LYS A 72 11.64 -7.38 0.73
C LYS A 72 12.86 -7.71 1.59
#